data_AF-A0A2E9E5Z7-F1
#
_entry.id   AF-A0A2E9E5Z7-F1
#
_cell.length_a   1.000
_cell.length_b   1.000
_cell.length_c   1.000
_cell.angle_alpha   90.00
_cell.angle_beta   90.00
_cell.angle_gamma   90.00
#
_symmetry.space_group_name_H-M   'P 1'
#
loop_
_entity.id
_entity.type
_entity.pdbx_description
1 polymer ?
#
loop_
_entity_poly.entity_id
_entity_poly.type
_entity_poly.pdbx_seq_one_letter_code
_entity_poly.pdbx_strand_id
1 'polypeptide(L)' 'MNFEICFPVRNELGEGPIYDGKTAELIWFDIVGQVMFIGNTNQGALRSYGFGEPVSAAFL' A
#
# COMPACT_ATOMS: atom_id res chain seq x y z
N MET A 1 -12.40 1.54 20.91
CA MET A 1 -11.73 1.09 19.66
C MET A 1 -10.59 2.04 19.44
N ASN A 2 -9.35 1.55 19.49
CA ASN A 2 -8.17 2.38 19.25
C ASN A 2 -7.67 2.09 17.84
N PHE A 3 -7.31 3.14 17.11
CA PHE A 3 -6.67 3.03 15.81
C PHE A 3 -5.19 3.35 15.97
N GLU A 4 -4.36 2.59 15.27
CA GLU A 4 -2.91 2.74 15.29
C GLU A 4 -2.42 2.90 13.84
N ILE A 5 -1.36 3.67 13.66
CA ILE A 5 -0.73 3.82 12.35
C ILE A 5 0.02 2.53 12.04
N CYS A 6 -0.41 1.80 11.00
CA CYS A 6 0.24 0.57 10.58
C CYS A 6 1.52 0.85 9.78
N PHE A 7 1.48 1.84 8.88
CA PHE A 7 2.63 2.27 8.07
C PHE A 7 2.72 3.80 8.06
N PRO A 8 3.87 4.40 8.42
CA PRO A 8 4.03 5.85 8.49
C PRO A 8 4.32 6.45 7.08
N VAL A 9 3.42 6.21 6.13
CA VAL A 9 3.50 6.77 4.77
C VAL A 9 2.55 7.94 4.59
N ARG A 10 2.91 8.86 3.71
CA ARG A 10 2.04 9.94 3.24
C ARG A 10 1.69 9.65 1.78
N ASN A 11 0.41 9.59 1.47
CA ASN A 11 -0.10 9.51 0.12
C ASN A 11 -0.74 10.85 -0.24
N GLU A 12 -0.64 11.26 -1.51
CA GLU A 12 -1.46 12.36 -2.03
C GLU A 12 -2.89 11.90 -2.32
N LEU A 13 -3.03 10.74 -2.98
CA LEU A 13 -4.32 10.06 -3.14
C LEU A 13 -4.15 8.54 -2.97
N GLY A 14 -4.39 8.07 -1.74
CA GLY A 14 -4.34 6.66 -1.36
C GLY A 14 -5.57 5.89 -1.84
N GLU A 15 -5.40 4.85 -2.67
CA GLU A 15 -6.50 4.10 -3.28
C GLU A 15 -6.23 2.59 -3.41
N GLY A 16 -7.32 1.85 -3.62
CA GLY A 16 -7.30 0.42 -3.94
C GLY A 16 -6.63 -0.48 -2.91
N PRO A 17 -6.99 -0.41 -1.60
CA PRO A 17 -6.42 -1.28 -0.59
C PRO A 17 -6.83 -2.74 -0.82
N ILE A 18 -5.86 -3.65 -0.89
CA ILE A 18 -6.07 -5.09 -0.99
C ILE A 18 -5.26 -5.77 0.11
N TYR A 19 -5.90 -6.58 0.95
CA TYR A 19 -5.23 -7.30 2.03
C TYR A 19 -5.22 -8.81 1.76
N ASP A 20 -4.03 -9.41 1.73
CA ASP A 20 -3.87 -10.87 1.74
C ASP A 20 -3.64 -11.38 3.17
N GLY A 21 -4.66 -12.06 3.71
CA GLY A 21 -4.59 -12.66 5.04
C GLY A 21 -3.59 -13.81 5.18
N LYS A 22 -3.12 -14.43 4.09
CA LYS A 22 -2.13 -15.53 4.15
C LYS A 22 -0.71 -15.01 4.40
N THR A 23 -0.34 -13.94 3.71
CA THR A 23 0.99 -13.33 3.80
C THR A 23 1.04 -12.14 4.78
N ALA A 24 -0.13 -11.66 5.22
CA ALA A 24 -0.32 -10.43 5.98
C ALA A 24 0.18 -9.18 5.23
N GLU A 25 0.06 -9.17 3.90
CA GLU A 25 0.44 -8.05 3.05
C GLU A 25 -0.78 -7.19 2.69
N LEU A 26 -0.64 -5.88 2.91
CA LEU A 26 -1.53 -4.84 2.41
C LEU A 26 -0.88 -4.19 1.17
N ILE A 27 -1.60 -4.18 0.07
CA ILE A 27 -1.21 -3.50 -1.17
C ILE A 27 -2.11 -2.27 -1.34
N TRP A 28 -1.54 -1.13 -1.71
CA TRP A 28 -2.29 0.08 -2.05
C TRP A 28 -1.48 1.00 -2.96
N PHE A 29 -2.14 2.00 -3.55
CA PHE A 29 -1.52 2.94 -4.47
C PHE A 29 -1.59 4.36 -3.92
N ASP A 30 -0.55 5.17 -4.16
CA ASP A 30 -0.67 6.61 -4.29
C ASP A 30 -0.79 6.94 -5.78
N ILE A 31 -2.00 7.27 -6.23
CA ILE A 31 -2.28 7.47 -7.66
C ILE A 31 -1.59 8.74 -8.18
N VAL A 32 -1.63 9.82 -7.42
CA VAL A 32 -0.99 11.09 -7.84
C VAL A 32 0.52 11.01 -7.65
N GLY A 33 0.99 10.39 -6.55
CA GLY A 33 2.41 10.14 -6.32
C GLY A 33 3.03 9.09 -7.25
N GLN A 34 2.21 8.35 -8.00
CA GLN A 34 2.60 7.25 -8.89
C GLN A 34 3.45 6.16 -8.20
N VAL A 35 3.04 5.75 -6.99
CA VAL A 35 3.74 4.73 -6.19
C VAL A 35 2.77 3.64 -5.74
N MET A 36 3.12 2.38 -5.95
CA MET A 36 2.47 1.23 -5.31
C MET A 36 3.24 0.89 -4.03
N PHE A 37 2.52 0.65 -2.95
CA PHE A 37 3.07 0.19 -1.68
C PHE A 37 2.65 -1.25 -1.39
N ILE A 38 3.55 -2.02 -0.78
CA ILE A 38 3.26 -3.33 -0.20
C ILE A 38 3.79 -3.33 1.23
N GLY A 39 2.90 -3.37 2.21
CA GLY A 39 3.22 -3.37 3.63
C GLY A 39 2.86 -4.70 4.30
N ASN A 40 3.80 -5.32 5.02
CA ASN A 40 3.51 -6.48 5.85
C ASN A 40 3.04 -6.03 7.25
N THR A 41 1.79 -6.29 7.60
CA THR A 41 1.16 -5.78 8.84
C THR A 41 1.68 -6.45 10.11
N ASN A 42 2.24 -7.66 10.01
CA ASN A 42 2.83 -8.37 11.15
C ASN A 42 4.27 -7.94 11.45
N GLN A 43 5.02 -7.58 10.40
CA GLN A 43 6.45 -7.26 10.51
C GLN A 43 6.72 -5.74 10.50
N GLY A 44 5.75 -4.93 10.07
CA GLY A 44 5.95 -3.50 9.81
C GLY A 44 6.88 -3.22 8.61
N ALA A 45 7.17 -4.24 7.79
CA ALA A 45 8.02 -4.09 6.62
C ALA A 45 7.26 -3.39 5.48
N LEU A 46 7.91 -2.48 4.77
CA LEU A 46 7.31 -1.71 3.69
C LEU A 46 8.20 -1.77 2.45
N ARG A 47 7.60 -2.12 1.31
CA ARG A 47 8.19 -2.03 -0.03
C ARG A 47 7.39 -1.06 -0.88
N SER A 48 8.04 -0.42 -1.85
CA SER A 48 7.38 0.47 -2.79
C SER A 48 7.94 0.31 -4.20
N TYR A 49 7.08 0.57 -5.19
CA TYR A 49 7.39 0.48 -6.60
C TYR A 49 6.80 1.70 -7.30
N GLY A 50 7.62 2.46 -8.03
CA GLY A 50 7.14 3.55 -8.86
C GLY A 50 6.50 3.02 -10.14
N PHE A 51 5.50 3.74 -10.65
CA PHE A 51 4.92 3.53 -11.97
C PHE A 51 4.90 4.86 -12.75
N GLY A 52 4.81 4.80 -14.08
CA GLY A 52 4.86 5.99 -14.94
C GLY A 52 3.51 6.38 -15.53
N GLU A 53 2.52 5.51 -15.37
CA GLU A 53 1.20 5.63 -15.94
C GLU A 53 0.24 6.39 -15.00
N PRO A 54 -0.83 7.01 -15.52
CA PRO A 54 -1.84 7.69 -14.68
C PRO A 54 -2.60 6.76 -13.71
N VAL A 55 -2.59 5.45 -13.98
CA VAL A 55 -3.24 4.41 -13.18
C VAL A 55 -2.37 3.16 -13.22
N SER A 56 -2.31 2.43 -12.10
CA SER A 56 -1.64 1.13 -12.00
C SER A 56 -2.61 0.06 -11.47
N ALA A 57 -2.23 -1.20 -11.58
CA ALA A 57 -3.00 -2.34 -11.12
C ALA A 57 -2.09 -3.37 -10.45
N ALA A 58 -2.62 -4.01 -9.41
CA ALA A 58 -1.97 -5.12 -8.72
C ALA A 58 -2.97 -6.26 -8.56
N PHE A 59 -2.47 -7.48 -8.56
CA PHE A 59 -3.21 -8.70 -8.26
C PHE A 59 -2.45 -9.49 -7.20
N LEU A 60 -3.20 -10.25 -6.39
CA LEU A 60 -2.69 -11.20 -5.41
C LEU A 60 -2.57 -12.60 -6.02
#